data_AF-A0A662HFF1-F1
#
_entry.id   AF-A0A662HFF1-F1
#
_cell.length_a   1.000
_cell.length_b   1.000
_cell.length_c   1.000
_cell.angle_alpha   90.00
_cell.angle_beta   90.00
_cell.angle_gamma   90.00
#
_symmetry.space_group_name_H-M   'P 1'
#
loop_
_entity.id
_entity.type
_entity.pdbx_description
1 polymer ?
#
loop_
_entity_poly.entity_id
_entity_poly.type
_entity_poly.pdbx_seq_one_letter_code
_entity_poly.pdbx_strand_id
1 'polypeptide(L)'
;MTITLDTTVNKLLRKVRITENSAIVFKDTVACDGHDDEAILRIVTHAHQDHLCGLKESIRKTPLIGMTEATYDILKALDYDIPENKTLILDYGKEVKIKD
;
A
#
# COMPACT_ATOMS: atom_id res chain seq x y z
N MET A 1 -0.64 32.24 -4.79
CA MET A 1 -0.86 32.25 -3.33
C MET A 1 0.18 31.34 -2.72
N THR A 2 1.36 31.88 -2.43
CA THR A 2 2.47 31.10 -1.87
C THR A 2 2.25 31.05 -0.38
N ILE A 3 1.51 30.03 0.07
CA ILE A 3 1.45 29.71 1.48
C ILE A 3 2.88 29.29 1.83
N THR A 4 3.58 30.08 2.64
CA THR A 4 4.79 29.64 3.31
C THR A 4 4.34 28.57 4.29
N LEU A 5 4.18 27.34 3.77
CA LEU A 5 3.73 26.20 4.53
C LEU A 5 4.73 26.03 5.67
N ASP A 6 4.22 26.13 6.89
CA ASP A 6 4.96 25.96 8.13
C ASP A 6 5.94 24.77 8.02
N THR A 7 7.10 24.88 8.66
CA THR A 7 8.17 23.87 8.58
C THR A 7 7.65 22.47 8.94
N THR A 8 6.65 22.41 9.82
CA THR A 8 5.88 21.20 10.17
C THR A 8 5.15 20.60 8.98
N VAL A 9 4.45 21.42 8.19
CA VAL A 9 3.68 20.97 7.02
C VAL A 9 4.62 20.53 5.91
N ASN A 10 5.71 21.24 5.65
CA ASN A 10 6.73 20.80 4.70
C ASN A 10 7.39 19.47 5.14
N LYS A 11 7.60 19.28 6.44
CA LYS A 11 8.10 18.01 7.00
C LYS A 11 7.07 16.88 6.89
N LEU A 12 5.77 17.18 6.92
CA LEU A 12 4.67 16.22 6.72
C LEU A 12 4.49 15.86 5.24
N LEU A 13 4.51 16.83 4.33
CA LEU A 13 4.43 16.62 2.88
C LEU A 13 5.60 15.79 2.35
N ARG A 14 6.76 15.81 3.01
CA ARG A 14 7.88 14.91 2.71
C ARG A 14 7.67 13.46 3.18
N LYS A 15 6.67 13.19 4.01
CA LYS A 15 6.41 11.84 4.54
C LYS A 15 5.41 11.05 3.69
N VAL A 16 4.62 11.73 2.86
CA VAL A 16 3.58 11.10 2.04
C VAL A 16 3.52 11.74 0.67
N ARG A 17 3.46 10.92 -0.38
CA ARG A 17 3.23 11.37 -1.76
C ARG A 17 2.15 10.53 -2.43
N ILE A 18 1.50 11.10 -3.44
CA ILE A 18 0.61 10.35 -4.34
C ILE A 18 1.35 10.19 -5.66
N THR A 19 1.41 8.97 -6.18
CA THR A 19 2.10 8.66 -7.44
C THR A 19 1.17 8.82 -8.63
N GLU A 20 1.72 8.84 -9.83
CA GLU A 20 0.93 8.83 -11.08
C GLU A 20 0.07 7.56 -11.21
N ASN A 21 0.45 6.47 -10.51
CA ASN A 21 -0.32 5.23 -10.42
C ASN A 21 -1.38 5.26 -9.30
N SER A 22 -1.71 6.45 -8.79
CA SER A 22 -2.65 6.67 -7.67
C SER A 22 -2.25 6.01 -6.34
N ALA A 23 -1.01 5.54 -6.21
CA ALA A 23 -0.52 4.97 -4.97
C ALA A 23 -0.27 6.07 -3.94
N ILE A 24 -0.74 5.88 -2.71
CA ILE A 24 -0.38 6.73 -1.57
C ILE A 24 0.84 6.11 -0.91
N VAL A 25 1.99 6.77 -1.00
CA VAL A 25 3.27 6.24 -0.55
C VAL A 25 3.73 6.97 0.70
N PHE A 26 3.95 6.23 1.79
CA PHE A 26 4.50 6.74 3.04
C PHE A 26 5.98 6.42 3.15
N LYS A 27 6.81 7.45 3.39
CA LYS A 27 8.26 7.36 3.58
C LYS A 27 8.95 6.42 2.57
N ASP A 28 8.46 6.37 1.34
CA ASP A 28 8.97 5.51 0.26
C ASP A 28 9.09 4.02 0.61
N THR A 29 8.27 3.53 1.54
CA THR A 29 8.32 2.12 2.02
C THR A 29 6.95 1.45 1.98
N VAL A 30 5.88 2.19 2.24
CA VAL A 30 4.51 1.66 2.28
C VAL A 30 3.66 2.31 1.20
N ALA A 31 3.11 1.53 0.27
CA ALA A 31 2.20 1.98 -0.78
C ALA A 31 0.77 1.48 -0.55
N CYS A 32 -0.17 2.40 -0.35
CA CYS A 32 -1.60 2.11 -0.22
C CYS A 32 -2.33 2.37 -1.54
N ASP A 33 -3.30 1.50 -1.85
CA ASP A 33 -4.18 1.47 -3.03
C ASP A 33 -3.61 1.87 -4.42
N GLY A 34 -2.30 1.73 -4.64
CA GLY A 34 -1.67 1.65 -5.96
C GLY A 34 -0.27 1.03 -5.89
N HIS A 35 0.33 0.74 -7.04
CA HIS A 35 1.71 0.22 -7.11
C HIS A 35 2.75 1.33 -7.09
N ASP A 36 3.84 1.10 -6.35
CA ASP A 36 5.07 1.89 -6.36
C ASP A 36 6.25 0.91 -6.37
N ASP A 37 7.24 1.16 -7.23
CA ASP A 37 8.39 0.25 -7.43
C ASP A 37 9.33 0.20 -6.22
N GLU A 38 9.36 1.25 -5.39
CA GLU A 38 10.24 1.35 -4.21
C GLU A 38 9.57 0.83 -2.94
N ALA A 39 8.26 0.57 -2.98
CA ALA A 39 7.52 0.10 -1.80
C ALA A 39 7.92 -1.32 -1.41
N ILE A 40 8.20 -1.50 -0.11
CA ILE A 40 8.43 -2.81 0.52
C ILE A 40 7.12 -3.46 0.96
N LEU A 41 6.10 -2.65 1.25
CA LEU A 41 4.76 -3.08 1.65
C LEU A 41 3.69 -2.43 0.78
N ARG A 42 2.85 -3.25 0.16
CA ARG A 42 1.62 -2.84 -0.52
C ARG A 42 0.44 -3.05 0.43
N ILE A 43 -0.31 -2.01 0.78
CA ILE A 43 -1.59 -2.14 1.50
C ILE A 43 -2.75 -2.09 0.50
N VAL A 44 -3.59 -3.12 0.53
CA VAL A 44 -4.88 -3.14 -0.18
C VAL A 44 -5.96 -2.91 0.86
N THR A 45 -6.59 -1.73 0.84
CA THR A 45 -7.60 -1.38 1.86
C THR A 45 -8.88 -2.20 1.70
N HIS A 46 -9.29 -2.44 0.46
CA HIS A 46 -10.43 -3.28 0.09
C HIS A 46 -10.41 -3.62 -1.41
N ALA A 47 -11.23 -4.60 -1.82
CA ALA A 47 -11.25 -5.14 -3.18
C ALA A 47 -12.22 -4.41 -4.12
N HIS A 48 -11.98 -3.11 -4.36
CA HIS A 48 -12.62 -2.36 -5.46
C HIS A 48 -11.61 -2.03 -6.56
N GLN A 49 -12.06 -2.04 -7.82
CA GLN A 49 -11.19 -2.01 -8.99
C GLN A 49 -10.22 -0.81 -9.02
N ASP A 50 -10.65 0.35 -8.54
CA ASP A 50 -9.85 1.56 -8.42
C ASP A 50 -8.70 1.44 -7.39
N HIS A 51 -8.85 0.59 -6.38
CA HIS A 51 -7.81 0.31 -5.37
C HIS A 51 -6.87 -0.85 -5.74
N LEU A 52 -7.26 -1.65 -6.74
CA LEU A 52 -6.48 -2.80 -7.25
C LEU A 52 -5.52 -2.43 -8.39
N CYS A 53 -5.46 -1.15 -8.76
CA CYS A 53 -4.55 -0.67 -9.82
C CYS A 53 -3.10 -1.09 -9.53
N GLY A 54 -2.46 -1.74 -10.51
CA GLY A 54 -1.09 -2.23 -10.38
C GLY A 54 -0.89 -3.37 -9.38
N LEU A 55 -1.94 -4.02 -8.87
CA LEU A 55 -1.81 -5.11 -7.92
C LEU A 55 -1.00 -6.29 -8.49
N LYS A 56 -1.17 -6.65 -9.78
CA LYS A 56 -0.36 -7.69 -10.43
C LYS A 56 1.14 -7.37 -10.39
N GLU A 57 1.50 -6.10 -10.57
CA GLU A 57 2.90 -5.67 -10.46
C GLU A 57 3.41 -5.68 -9.03
N SER A 58 2.54 -5.34 -8.08
CA SER A 58 2.84 -5.46 -6.65
C SER A 58 3.10 -6.93 -6.26
N ILE A 59 2.27 -7.87 -6.74
CA ILE A 59 2.47 -9.31 -6.55
C ILE A 59 3.82 -9.75 -7.09
N ARG A 60 4.23 -9.24 -8.25
CA ARG A 60 5.52 -9.57 -8.86
C ARG A 60 6.69 -8.98 -8.07
N LYS A 61 6.66 -7.68 -7.76
CA LYS A 61 7.82 -6.90 -7.31
C LYS A 61 7.85 -6.60 -5.82
N THR A 62 6.71 -6.28 -5.23
CA THR A 62 6.64 -5.87 -3.82
C THR A 62 6.91 -7.08 -2.91
N PRO A 63 7.74 -6.94 -1.87
CA PRO A 63 8.02 -7.99 -0.89
C PRO A 63 6.79 -8.44 -0.09
N LEU A 64 5.99 -7.51 0.42
CA LEU A 64 4.83 -7.80 1.26
C LEU A 64 3.55 -7.15 0.72
N ILE A 65 2.44 -7.86 0.81
CA ILE A 65 1.10 -7.34 0.50
C ILE A 65 0.23 -7.54 1.73
N GLY A 66 -0.18 -6.43 2.32
CA GLY A 66 -1.01 -6.34 3.51
C GLY A 66 -2.48 -6.10 3.19
N MET A 67 -3.37 -6.91 3.76
CA MET A 67 -4.81 -6.74 3.65
C MET A 67 -5.55 -7.48 4.77
N THR A 68 -6.86 -7.26 4.89
CA THR A 68 -7.70 -8.08 5.79
C THR A 68 -7.94 -9.47 5.19
N GLU A 69 -8.28 -10.46 6.02
CA GLU A 69 -8.64 -11.81 5.56
C GLU A 69 -9.79 -11.77 4.54
N ALA A 70 -10.84 -10.99 4.82
CA ALA A 70 -11.96 -10.80 3.89
C ALA A 70 -11.53 -10.23 2.53
N THR A 71 -10.59 -9.28 2.51
CA THR A 71 -10.06 -8.73 1.25
C THR A 71 -9.22 -9.76 0.51
N TYR A 72 -8.41 -10.53 1.23
CA TYR A 72 -7.59 -11.61 0.66
C TYR A 72 -8.45 -12.67 -0.04
N ASP A 73 -9.54 -13.09 0.60
CA ASP A 73 -10.47 -14.07 0.03
C ASP A 73 -11.13 -13.56 -1.26
N ILE A 74 -11.53 -12.29 -1.29
CA ILE A 74 -12.09 -11.67 -2.50
C ILE A 74 -11.03 -11.62 -3.61
N LEU A 75 -9.80 -11.20 -3.29
CA LEU A 75 -8.71 -11.15 -4.28
C LEU A 75 -8.41 -12.53 -4.87
N LYS A 76 -8.42 -13.57 -4.04
CA LYS A 76 -8.26 -14.95 -4.48
C LYS A 76 -9.41 -15.41 -5.39
N ALA A 77 -10.65 -15.04 -5.07
CA ALA A 77 -11.81 -15.30 -5.91
C ALA A 77 -11.78 -14.52 -7.25
N LEU A 78 -11.01 -13.43 -7.32
CA LEU A 78 -10.77 -12.64 -8.52
C LEU A 78 -9.47 -13.04 -9.27
N ASP A 79 -8.91 -14.23 -8.98
CA ASP A 79 -7.69 -14.78 -9.58
C ASP A 79 -6.41 -13.95 -9.34
N TYR A 80 -6.34 -13.17 -8.25
CA TYR A 80 -5.08 -12.63 -7.76
C TYR A 80 -4.37 -13.67 -6.89
N ASP A 81 -3.41 -14.37 -7.50
CA ASP A 81 -2.55 -15.33 -6.79
C ASP A 81 -1.43 -14.59 -6.06
N ILE A 82 -1.65 -14.28 -4.78
CA ILE A 82 -0.66 -13.67 -3.90
C ILE A 82 0.11 -14.79 -3.18
N PRO A 83 1.42 -14.94 -3.41
CA PRO A 83 2.23 -15.95 -2.73
C PRO A 83 2.12 -15.85 -1.21
N GLU A 84 2.01 -16.99 -0.53
CA GLU A 84 1.88 -17.03 0.95
C GLU A 84 3.02 -16.29 1.64
N ASN A 85 4.25 -16.39 1.14
CA ASN A 85 5.42 -15.71 1.70
C ASN A 85 5.41 -14.18 1.52
N LYS A 86 4.51 -13.65 0.69
CA LYS A 86 4.27 -12.21 0.52
C LYS A 86 3.02 -11.75 1.25
N THR A 87 2.16 -12.67 1.68
CA THR A 87 0.85 -12.35 2.25
C THR A 87 1.00 -11.91 3.70
N LEU A 88 0.46 -10.73 4.02
CA LEU A 88 0.39 -10.19 5.38
C LEU A 88 -1.08 -9.93 5.74
N ILE A 89 -1.67 -10.77 6.57
CA ILE A 89 -3.03 -10.55 7.07
C ILE A 89 -3.00 -9.53 8.21
N LEU A 90 -3.79 -8.47 8.07
CA LEU A 90 -3.89 -7.35 9.00
C LEU A 90 -5.29 -7.33 9.63
N ASP A 91 -5.36 -7.63 10.92
CA ASP A 91 -6.62 -7.54 11.67
C ASP A 91 -6.99 -6.10 11.97
N TYR A 92 -8.31 -5.83 12.00
CA TYR A 92 -8.82 -4.53 12.44
C TYR A 92 -8.35 -4.18 13.85
N GLY A 93 -7.86 -2.95 14.02
CA GLY A 93 -7.43 -2.42 15.31
C GLY A 93 -6.12 -3.01 15.86
N LYS A 94 -5.42 -3.86 15.10
CA LYS A 94 -4.11 -4.38 15.49
C LYS A 94 -2.98 -3.67 14.74
N GLU A 95 -1.94 -3.30 15.47
CA GLU A 95 -0.72 -2.78 14.89
C GLU A 95 0.19 -3.93 14.46
N VAL A 96 0.80 -3.80 13.28
CA VAL A 96 1.84 -4.71 12.81
C VAL A 96 3.15 -3.94 12.69
N LYS A 97 4.19 -4.47 13.32
CA LYS A 97 5.56 -3.95 13.21
C LYS A 97 6.29 -4.72 12.13
N ILE A 98 6.55 -4.04 11.02
CA ILE A 98 7.50 -4.51 10.02
C ILE A 98 8.87 -4.09 10.55
N LYS A 99 9.77 -5.06 10.74
CA LYS A 99 11.12 -4.79 11.26
C LYS A 99 11.84 -3.85 10.29
N ASP A 100 12.47 -2.81 10.86
CA ASP A 100 13.38 -1.90 10.18
C ASP A 100 14.57 -2.65 9.56
#